data_AF-A0A969I3V6-F1
#
_entry.id   AF-A0A969I3V6-F1
#
_cell.length_a   1.000
_cell.length_b   1.000
_cell.length_c   1.000
_cell.angle_alpha   90.00
_cell.angle_beta   90.00
_cell.angle_gamma   90.00
#
_symmetry.space_group_name_H-M   'P 1'
#
loop_
_entity.id
_entity.type
_entity.pdbx_description
1 polymer ?
#
loop_
_entity_poly.entity_id
_entity_poly.type
_entity_poly.pdbx_seq_one_letter_code
_entity_poly.pdbx_strand_id
1 'polypeptide(L)'
;MEPLFVYFRRDRQPGESFGPFCNRVGFEALRRFATSYRPAPAPTTPAPAALVAAAAPATPAARQRSRKIRYRIGVHDETYERLKQAATARNTSMMQLVTAALDAYLSEEQT
;
A
#
# COMPACT_ATOMS: atom_id res chain seq x y z
N MET A 1 12.90 20.17 -5.27
CA MET A 1 11.77 19.37 -5.78
C MET A 1 12.32 18.18 -6.55
N GLU A 2 11.78 16.98 -6.31
CA GLU A 2 12.22 15.75 -6.99
C GLU A 2 11.76 15.70 -8.46
N PRO A 3 12.59 15.20 -9.39
CA PRO A 3 12.28 15.20 -10.83
C PRO A 3 10.95 14.51 -11.18
N LEU A 4 10.64 13.39 -10.52
CA LEU A 4 9.47 12.57 -10.85
C LEU A 4 8.16 13.29 -10.55
N PHE A 5 8.08 14.01 -9.42
CA PHE A 5 6.89 14.77 -9.07
C PHE A 5 6.73 16.04 -9.91
N VAL A 6 7.83 16.63 -10.38
CA VAL A 6 7.77 17.71 -11.37
C VAL A 6 7.20 17.20 -12.70
N TYR A 7 7.65 16.04 -13.15
CA TYR A 7 7.16 15.44 -14.39
C TYR A 7 5.68 15.06 -14.29
N PHE A 8 5.28 14.44 -13.18
CA PHE A 8 3.87 14.14 -12.91
C PHE A 8 3.01 15.41 -12.89
N ARG A 9 3.46 16.49 -12.24
CA ARG A 9 2.69 17.74 -12.20
C ARG A 9 2.54 18.37 -13.60
N ARG A 10 3.54 18.22 -14.46
CA ARG A 10 3.57 18.81 -15.81
C ARG A 10 2.68 18.05 -16.80
N ASP A 11 2.76 16.71 -16.79
CA ASP A 11 2.23 15.87 -17.89
C ASP A 11 1.14 14.86 -17.44
N ARG A 12 0.63 14.96 -16.20
CA ARG A 12 -0.51 14.15 -15.74
C ARG A 12 -1.80 14.51 -16.49
N GLN A 13 -2.63 13.51 -16.73
CA GLN A 13 -3.99 13.74 -17.20
C GLN A 13 -4.92 14.12 -16.03
N PRO A 14 -6.03 14.85 -16.28
CA PRO A 14 -7.03 15.15 -15.26
C PRO A 14 -7.57 13.87 -14.63
N GLY A 15 -7.50 13.75 -13.30
CA GLY A 15 -7.94 12.56 -12.57
C GLY A 15 -6.94 11.39 -12.57
N GLU A 16 -5.78 11.51 -13.23
CA GLU A 16 -4.75 10.49 -13.22
C GLU A 16 -3.95 10.52 -11.90
N SER A 17 -3.76 9.35 -11.29
CA SER A 17 -2.88 9.18 -10.14
C SER A 17 -1.46 8.82 -10.58
N PHE A 18 -0.49 8.95 -9.67
CA PHE A 18 0.93 8.78 -10.00
C PHE A 18 1.28 7.39 -10.54
N GLY A 19 0.64 6.33 -10.04
CA GLY A 19 0.88 4.96 -10.52
C GLY A 19 0.52 4.75 -12.00
N PRO A 20 -0.74 4.99 -12.40
CA PRO A 20 -1.17 4.97 -13.80
C PRO A 20 -0.34 5.89 -14.70
N PHE A 21 0.05 7.08 -14.23
CA PHE A 21 0.96 7.95 -14.94
C PHE A 21 2.28 7.26 -15.26
N CYS A 22 2.97 6.71 -14.25
CA CYS A 22 4.24 6.00 -14.44
C CYS A 22 4.12 4.82 -15.42
N ASN A 23 2.99 4.11 -15.40
CA ASN A 23 2.71 3.03 -16.34
C ASN A 23 2.49 3.53 -17.77
N ARG A 24 1.85 4.71 -17.93
CA ARG A 24 1.57 5.31 -19.24
C ARG A 24 2.79 5.94 -19.90
N VAL A 25 3.57 6.74 -19.15
CA VAL A 25 4.80 7.37 -19.68
C VAL A 25 5.95 6.36 -19.81
N GLY A 26 5.94 5.31 -18.98
CA GLY A 26 6.95 4.26 -19.00
C GLY A 26 8.27 4.66 -18.33
N PHE A 27 9.05 3.63 -18.00
CA PHE A 27 10.28 3.79 -17.22
C PHE A 27 11.38 4.57 -17.95
N GLU A 28 11.43 4.46 -19.27
CA GLU A 28 12.44 5.13 -20.08
C GLU A 28 12.24 6.66 -20.09
N ALA A 29 10.99 7.13 -20.23
CA ALA A 29 10.66 8.54 -20.19
C ALA A 29 10.96 9.16 -18.81
N LEU A 30 10.64 8.43 -17.74
CA LEU A 30 10.95 8.84 -16.36
C LEU A 30 12.47 9.00 -16.15
N ARG A 31 13.28 8.06 -16.66
CA ARG A 31 14.74 8.13 -16.58
C ARG A 31 15.31 9.30 -17.40
N ARG A 32 14.86 9.48 -18.64
CA ARG A 32 15.30 10.60 -19.49
C ARG A 32 15.00 11.96 -18.84
N PHE A 33 13.81 12.10 -18.25
CA PHE A 33 13.45 13.31 -17.52
C PHE A 33 14.35 13.52 -16.29
N ALA A 34 14.59 12.48 -15.50
CA ALA A 34 15.45 12.57 -14.32
C ALA A 34 16.89 12.99 -14.66
N THR A 35 17.45 12.48 -15.76
CA THR A 35 18.81 12.82 -16.20
C THR A 35 18.95 14.28 -16.67
N SER A 36 17.90 14.81 -17.30
CA SER A 36 17.90 16.18 -17.85
C SER A 36 17.40 17.23 -16.87
N TYR A 37 16.80 16.82 -15.75
CA TYR A 37 16.25 17.73 -14.76
C TYR A 37 17.35 18.39 -13.93
N ARG A 38 17.51 19.70 -14.11
CA ARG A 38 18.36 20.54 -13.25
C ARG A 38 17.46 21.26 -12.23
N PRO A 39 17.53 20.94 -10.93
CA PRO A 39 16.80 21.70 -9.94
C PRO A 39 17.32 23.14 -9.92
N ALA A 40 16.42 24.12 -9.86
CA ALA A 40 16.81 25.47 -9.45
C ALA A 40 17.43 25.39 -8.05
N PRO A 41 18.50 26.17 -7.76
CA PRO A 41 19.06 26.21 -6.43
C PRO A 41 17.95 26.62 -5.46
N ALA A 42 17.64 25.73 -4.53
CA ALA A 42 16.62 26.00 -3.53
C ALA A 42 17.07 27.24 -2.73
N PRO A 43 16.21 28.25 -2.52
CA PRO A 43 16.51 29.27 -1.53
C PRO A 43 16.67 28.56 -0.18
N THR A 44 17.89 28.62 0.35
CA THR A 44 18.26 28.14 1.68
C THR A 44 17.46 28.95 2.69
N THR A 45 16.28 28.46 3.03
CA THR A 45 15.48 28.97 4.15
C THR A 45 15.21 27.77 5.05
N PRO A 46 15.74 27.75 6.28
CA PRO A 46 15.41 26.69 7.23
C PRO A 46 13.90 26.73 7.50
N ALA A 47 13.30 25.55 7.66
CA ALA A 47 11.88 25.36 7.94
C ALA A 47 11.37 26.33 9.02
N PRO A 48 10.12 26.81 8.89
CA PRO A 48 9.06 26.05 9.53
C PRO A 48 7.79 25.90 8.67
N ALA A 49 6.95 24.97 9.12
CA ALA A 49 5.65 24.61 8.59
C ALA A 49 4.73 25.81 8.27
N ALA A 50 4.04 25.75 7.12
CA ALA A 50 2.71 26.34 6.94
C ALA A 50 2.00 25.74 5.72
N LEU A 51 0.82 25.17 5.95
CA LEU A 51 -0.20 24.81 4.95
C LEU A 51 -0.57 26.01 4.07
N VAL A 52 -0.83 25.77 2.77
CA VAL A 52 -2.06 26.29 2.13
C VAL A 52 -2.57 25.32 1.06
N ALA A 53 -3.87 25.06 1.13
CA ALA A 53 -4.69 24.21 0.30
C ALA A 53 -4.85 24.69 -1.16
N ALA A 54 -5.07 23.75 -2.07
CA ALA A 54 -5.81 23.99 -3.30
C ALA A 54 -6.73 22.79 -3.56
N ALA A 55 -8.03 23.05 -3.38
CA ALA A 55 -9.13 22.12 -3.55
C ALA A 55 -9.25 21.61 -4.99
N ALA A 56 -9.54 20.32 -5.13
CA ALA A 56 -10.07 19.72 -6.34
C ALA A 56 -11.37 18.96 -5.99
N PRO A 57 -12.41 19.02 -6.83
CA PRO A 57 -13.77 18.64 -6.45
C PRO A 57 -14.02 17.14 -6.59
N ALA A 58 -15.14 16.74 -5.99
CA ALA A 58 -15.65 15.41 -5.73
C ALA A 58 -15.61 14.38 -6.90
N THR A 59 -15.02 13.23 -6.56
CA THR A 59 -15.39 11.83 -6.80
C THR A 59 -16.52 11.48 -7.79
N PRO A 60 -16.35 10.36 -8.53
CA PRO A 60 -17.36 9.31 -8.59
C PRO A 60 -16.89 8.11 -7.77
N ALA A 61 -17.79 7.64 -6.90
CA ALA A 61 -17.61 6.64 -5.86
C ALA A 61 -16.78 5.42 -6.31
N ALA A 62 -15.49 5.42 -5.95
CA ALA A 62 -14.73 4.19 -5.83
C ALA A 62 -15.36 3.39 -4.69
N ARG A 63 -16.06 2.31 -5.02
CA ARG A 63 -16.64 1.35 -4.06
C ARG A 63 -15.55 1.00 -3.05
N GLN A 64 -15.66 1.56 -1.85
CA GLN A 64 -14.69 1.41 -0.79
C GLN A 64 -14.74 -0.05 -0.34
N ARG A 65 -13.93 -0.91 -0.97
CA ARG A 65 -13.72 -2.26 -0.48
C ARG A 65 -13.21 -2.08 0.93
N SER A 66 -14.00 -2.49 1.92
CA SER A 66 -13.58 -2.59 3.31
C SER A 66 -12.23 -3.29 3.30
N ARG A 67 -11.16 -2.54 3.60
CA ARG A 67 -9.81 -3.10 3.56
C ARG A 67 -9.78 -4.16 4.64
N LYS A 68 -9.63 -5.43 4.22
CA LYS A 68 -9.49 -6.55 5.16
C LYS A 68 -8.26 -6.27 6.02
N ILE A 69 -8.49 -5.82 7.25
CA ILE A 69 -7.43 -5.57 8.23
C ILE A 69 -6.82 -6.93 8.57
N ARG A 70 -5.50 -7.04 8.39
CA ARG A 70 -4.76 -8.26 8.72
C ARG A 70 -4.11 -8.06 10.08
N TYR A 71 -4.63 -8.73 11.08
CA TYR A 71 -3.99 -8.82 12.39
C TYR A 71 -2.85 -9.85 12.30
N ARG A 72 -1.70 -9.52 12.87
CA ARG A 72 -0.52 -10.41 12.92
C ARG A 72 -0.29 -10.79 14.37
N ILE A 73 -0.14 -12.08 14.62
CA ILE A 73 0.12 -12.65 15.94
C ILE A 73 1.38 -13.49 15.80
N GLY A 74 2.31 -13.34 16.74
CA GLY A 74 3.50 -14.20 16.82
C GLY A 74 3.12 -15.59 17.32
N VAL A 75 3.67 -16.62 16.71
CA VAL A 75 3.45 -18.02 17.09
C VAL A 75 4.80 -18.64 17.38
N HIS A 76 4.91 -19.47 18.41
CA HIS A 76 6.14 -20.22 18.71
C HIS A 76 6.48 -21.20 17.58
N ASP A 77 7.77 -21.39 17.32
CA ASP A 77 8.26 -22.22 16.22
C ASP A 77 7.68 -23.65 16.24
N GLU A 78 7.58 -24.28 17.41
CA GLU A 78 7.02 -25.62 17.55
C GLU A 78 5.54 -25.68 17.13
N THR A 79 4.75 -24.68 17.53
CA THR A 79 3.33 -24.59 17.17
C THR A 79 3.17 -24.35 15.67
N TYR A 80 4.04 -23.53 15.08
CA TYR A 80 4.06 -23.28 13.65
C TYR A 80 4.36 -24.55 12.85
N GLU A 81 5.39 -25.32 13.23
CA GLU A 81 5.74 -26.56 12.54
C GLU A 81 4.63 -27.62 12.65
N ARG A 82 4.02 -27.78 13.83
CA ARG A 82 2.84 -28.66 14.01
C ARG A 82 1.68 -28.23 13.12
N LEU A 83 1.42 -26.93 13.02
CA LEU A 83 0.34 -26.39 12.20
C LEU A 83 0.59 -26.59 10.70
N LYS A 84 1.85 -26.45 10.27
CA LYS A 84 2.29 -26.69 8.90
C LYS A 84 2.07 -28.15 8.51
N GLN A 85 2.50 -29.08 9.37
CA GLN A 85 2.29 -30.52 9.16
C GLN A 85 0.81 -30.89 9.07
N ALA A 86 -0.02 -30.35 9.97
CA ALA A 86 -1.46 -30.58 9.96
C ALA A 86 -2.13 -30.01 8.71
N ALA A 87 -1.72 -28.82 8.26
CA ALA A 87 -2.24 -28.18 7.05
C ALA A 87 -1.89 -28.98 5.79
N THR A 88 -0.64 -29.47 5.67
CA THR A 88 -0.20 -30.30 4.55
C THR A 88 -0.92 -31.65 4.52
N ALA A 89 -1.09 -32.30 5.68
CA ALA A 89 -1.79 -33.58 5.78
C ALA A 89 -3.27 -33.45 5.37
N ARG A 90 -3.90 -32.31 5.66
CA ARG A 90 -5.31 -32.04 5.37
C ARG A 90 -5.53 -31.33 4.02
N ASN A 91 -4.49 -31.03 3.25
CA ASN A 91 -4.55 -30.22 2.02
C ASN A 91 -5.34 -28.90 2.21
N THR A 92 -5.23 -28.28 3.38
CA THR A 92 -5.91 -27.02 3.71
C THR A 92 -4.91 -25.89 3.90
N SER A 93 -5.37 -24.64 3.78
CA SER A 93 -4.51 -23.51 4.13
C SER A 93 -4.33 -23.41 5.64
N MET A 94 -3.12 -23.05 6.08
CA MET A 94 -2.83 -22.78 7.51
C MET A 94 -3.82 -21.77 8.11
N MET A 95 -4.22 -20.74 7.34
CA MET A 95 -5.20 -19.74 7.77
C MET A 95 -6.58 -20.34 8.05
N GLN A 96 -7.09 -21.22 7.18
CA GLN A 96 -8.39 -21.86 7.38
C GLN A 96 -8.38 -22.76 8.62
N LEU A 97 -7.30 -23.52 8.83
CA LEU A 97 -7.16 -24.39 9.99
C LEU A 97 -7.14 -23.57 11.29
N VAL A 98 -6.34 -22.51 11.34
CA VAL A 98 -6.27 -21.60 12.51
C VAL A 98 -7.62 -20.95 12.77
N THR A 99 -8.28 -20.45 11.73
CA THR A 99 -9.58 -19.76 11.89
C THR A 99 -10.62 -20.71 12.45
N ALA A 100 -10.77 -21.91 11.88
CA ALA A 100 -11.71 -22.90 12.38
C ALA A 100 -11.42 -23.36 13.82
N ALA A 101 -10.14 -23.51 14.18
CA ALA A 101 -9.74 -23.87 15.54
C ALA A 101 -10.04 -22.76 16.55
N LEU A 102 -9.78 -21.50 16.18
CA LEU A 102 -10.10 -20.33 17.02
C LEU A 102 -11.62 -20.14 17.16
N ASP A 103 -12.38 -20.33 16.09
CA ASP A 103 -13.84 -20.22 16.12
C ASP A 103 -14.44 -21.27 17.07
N ALA A 104 -13.94 -22.51 17.04
CA ALA A 104 -14.36 -23.56 17.97
C ALA A 104 -14.00 -23.21 19.43
N TYR A 105 -12.75 -22.85 19.68
CA TYR A 105 -12.27 -22.49 21.02
C TYR A 105 -13.03 -21.30 21.63
N LEU A 106 -13.27 -20.25 20.84
CA LEU A 106 -14.00 -19.06 21.30
C LEU A 106 -15.51 -19.28 21.45
N SER A 107 -16.07 -20.30 20.77
CA SER A 107 -17.48 -20.68 20.94
C SER A 107 -17.70 -21.45 22.24
N GLU A 108 -16.74 -22.27 22.67
CA GLU A 108 -16.79 -23.02 23.93
C GLU A 108 -16.73 -22.09 25.16
N GLU A 109 -15.91 -21.04 25.11
CA GLU A 109 -15.74 -20.07 26.21
C GLU A 109 -16.94 -19.13 26.42
N GLN A 110 -17.93 -19.13 25.53
CA GLN A 110 -19.12 -18.26 25.62
C GLN A 110 -20.35 -18.95 26.24
N THR A 111 -20.22 -20.21 26.68
CA THR A 111 -21.30 -20.98 27.33
C THR A 111 -21.06 -21.07 28.83
#